data_AF-A0ABD5SEZ8-F1
#
_entry.id   AF-A0ABD5SEZ8-F1
#
_cell.length_a   1.000
_cell.length_b   1.000
_cell.length_c   1.000
_cell.angle_alpha   90.00
_cell.angle_beta   90.00
_cell.angle_gamma   90.00
#
_symmetry.space_group_name_H-M   'P 1'
#
loop_
_entity.id
_entity.type
_entity.pdbx_description
1 polymer ?
#
loop_
_entity_poly.entity_id
_entity_poly.type
_entity_poly.pdbx_seq_one_letter_code
_entity_poly.pdbx_strand_id
1 'polypeptide(L)'
;MWERRSVLASGAALSIGTGLASVGAGASEADIDELLNPDRNPGPNEDWPSHRGDPGHARYIADGHEFEGGELEAAWSVEGAGTGTVAVADGTVYTPTDDGVVALDATN
;
A
#
# COMPACT_ATOMS: atom_id res chain seq x y z
N MET A 1 -18.22 33.46 -21.73
CA MET A 1 -18.62 32.55 -22.81
C MET A 1 -17.66 31.38 -22.75
N TRP A 2 -18.07 30.21 -22.26
CA TRP A 2 -17.23 29.01 -22.18
C TRP A 2 -18.00 27.84 -22.81
N GLU A 3 -17.29 27.16 -23.71
CA GLU A 3 -17.75 26.14 -24.64
C GLU A 3 -17.82 24.74 -24.00
N ARG A 4 -18.89 24.00 -24.32
CA ARG A 4 -19.17 22.66 -23.79
C ARG A 4 -18.29 21.62 -24.47
N ARG A 5 -17.73 20.68 -23.71
CA ARG A 5 -17.24 19.39 -24.25
C ARG A 5 -17.82 18.26 -23.43
N SER A 6 -18.74 17.54 -24.07
CA SER A 6 -19.47 16.39 -23.56
C SER A 6 -18.54 15.20 -23.36
N VAL A 7 -18.71 14.47 -22.25
CA VAL A 7 -18.16 13.11 -22.09
C VAL A 7 -19.32 12.14 -22.24
N LEU A 8 -19.13 11.15 -23.11
CA LEU A 8 -20.10 10.12 -23.46
C LEU A 8 -20.45 9.27 -22.23
N ALA A 9 -21.74 9.26 -21.87
CA ALA A 9 -22.30 8.33 -20.92
C ALA A 9 -22.32 6.93 -21.54
N SER A 10 -21.50 6.03 -21.02
CA SER A 10 -21.67 4.58 -21.21
C SER A 10 -22.36 4.03 -19.97
N GLY A 11 -23.69 4.03 -20.00
CA GLY A 11 -24.52 3.40 -18.98
C GLY A 11 -24.58 1.90 -19.22
N ALA A 12 -23.81 1.12 -18.46
CA ALA A 12 -24.05 -0.31 -18.32
C ALA A 12 -25.09 -0.52 -17.21
N ALA A 13 -26.24 -1.11 -17.56
CA ALA A 13 -27.29 -1.43 -16.62
C ALA A 13 -26.84 -2.55 -15.68
N LEU A 14 -26.69 -2.26 -14.39
CA LEU A 14 -26.52 -3.26 -13.34
C LEU A 14 -27.87 -3.94 -13.09
N SER A 15 -28.11 -5.06 -13.78
CA SER A 15 -29.17 -5.99 -13.40
C SER A 15 -28.74 -6.67 -12.11
N ILE A 16 -29.48 -6.38 -11.04
CA ILE A 16 -29.32 -7.01 -9.73
C ILE A 16 -29.84 -8.44 -9.87
N GLY A 17 -28.94 -9.37 -10.18
CA GLY A 17 -29.23 -10.79 -10.32
C GLY A 17 -28.46 -11.57 -9.26
N THR A 18 -29.17 -12.01 -8.23
CA THR A 18 -28.67 -12.94 -7.22
C THR A 18 -28.29 -14.25 -7.91
N GLY A 19 -27.01 -14.60 -7.91
CA GLY A 19 -26.55 -15.86 -8.49
C GLY A 19 -25.05 -16.06 -8.26
N LEU A 20 -24.72 -17.01 -7.39
CA LEU A 20 -23.36 -17.47 -7.16
C LEU A 20 -22.81 -18.03 -8.48
N ALA A 21 -21.81 -17.38 -9.06
CA ALA A 21 -21.05 -17.91 -10.19
C ALA A 21 -19.57 -17.68 -9.91
N SER A 22 -18.89 -18.73 -9.47
CA SER A 22 -17.42 -18.81 -9.50
C SER A 22 -16.98 -18.62 -10.96
N VAL A 23 -16.38 -17.47 -11.25
CA VAL A 23 -15.64 -17.25 -12.49
C VAL A 23 -14.20 -17.64 -12.21
N GLY A 24 -13.86 -18.86 -12.62
CA GLY A 24 -12.47 -19.27 -12.80
C GLY A 24 -11.90 -18.55 -14.01
N ALA A 25 -11.06 -17.56 -13.76
CA ALA A 25 -10.13 -17.01 -14.75
C ALA A 25 -8.74 -17.49 -14.34
N GLY A 26 -8.13 -18.31 -15.19
CA GLY A 26 -6.79 -18.83 -14.98
C GLY A 26 -5.79 -17.68 -14.85
N ALA A 27 -5.26 -17.51 -13.65
CA ALA A 27 -3.96 -16.93 -13.41
C ALA A 27 -3.15 -18.07 -12.78
N SER A 28 -1.95 -18.29 -13.30
CA SER A 28 -0.92 -19.14 -12.72
C SER A 28 -0.98 -19.10 -11.20
N GLU A 29 -0.96 -20.29 -10.59
CA GLU A 29 -0.90 -20.53 -9.16
C GLU A 29 0.24 -19.68 -8.58
N ALA A 30 -0.05 -18.42 -8.22
CA ALA A 30 0.81 -17.67 -7.32
C ALA A 30 0.74 -18.48 -6.03
N ASP A 31 1.88 -18.99 -5.59
CA ASP A 31 2.00 -19.71 -4.33
C ASP A 31 1.21 -18.92 -3.28
N ILE A 32 0.12 -19.51 -2.80
CA ILE A 32 -0.74 -18.88 -1.78
C ILE A 32 0.06 -18.73 -0.47
N ASP A 33 1.20 -19.42 -0.39
CA ASP A 33 2.24 -19.28 0.64
C ASP A 33 3.00 -17.93 0.56
N GLU A 34 2.95 -17.23 -0.58
CA GLU A 34 3.52 -15.89 -0.78
C GLU A 34 2.49 -14.76 -0.59
N LEU A 35 1.21 -15.09 -0.39
CA LEU A 35 0.20 -14.08 -0.04
C LEU A 35 0.42 -13.62 1.40
N LEU A 36 0.69 -12.33 1.55
CA LEU A 36 0.84 -11.67 2.85
C LEU A 36 -0.39 -11.96 3.72
N ASN A 37 -0.17 -12.43 4.95
CA ASN A 37 -1.23 -12.74 5.90
C ASN A 37 -1.99 -11.44 6.28
N PRO A 38 -3.26 -11.27 5.87
CA PRO A 38 -4.02 -10.05 6.12
C PRO A 38 -4.40 -9.86 7.60
N ASP A 39 -4.42 -10.94 8.38
CA ASP A 39 -4.76 -10.94 9.81
C ASP A 39 -3.51 -10.84 10.72
N ARG A 40 -2.36 -10.49 10.15
CA ARG A 40 -1.13 -10.35 10.90
C ARG A 40 -1.26 -9.22 11.92
N ASN A 41 -1.01 -9.56 13.19
CA ASN A 41 -0.81 -8.57 14.23
C ASN A 41 0.63 -8.04 14.17
N PRO A 42 0.85 -6.72 14.16
CA PRO A 42 2.20 -6.17 14.15
C PRO A 42 3.01 -6.62 15.37
N GLY A 43 4.30 -6.83 15.14
CA GLY A 43 5.25 -7.18 16.18
C GLY A 43 5.51 -6.00 17.13
N PRO A 44 6.00 -6.25 18.36
CA PRO A 44 6.26 -5.19 19.35
C PRO A 44 7.38 -4.23 18.94
N ASN A 45 8.18 -4.56 17.92
CA ASN A 45 9.29 -3.75 17.42
C ASN A 45 8.98 -3.10 16.07
N GLU A 46 7.70 -3.10 15.66
CA GLU A 46 7.27 -2.49 14.41
C GLU A 46 6.68 -1.12 14.69
N ASP A 47 7.45 -0.07 14.40
CA ASP A 47 7.06 1.31 14.70
C ASP A 47 6.05 1.87 13.70
N TRP A 48 6.01 1.33 12.48
CA TRP A 48 5.18 1.85 11.38
C TRP A 48 4.49 0.79 10.52
N PRO A 49 3.76 -0.19 11.10
CA PRO A 49 3.15 -1.29 10.36
C PRO A 49 2.00 -0.87 9.44
N SER A 50 1.55 0.38 9.46
CA SER A 50 0.39 0.83 8.69
C SER A 50 0.54 2.25 8.13
N HIS A 51 -0.37 2.61 7.21
CA HIS A 51 -0.41 3.91 6.50
C HIS A 51 -0.35 5.15 7.41
N ARG A 52 -0.62 5.03 8.72
CA ARG A 52 -0.55 6.15 9.68
C ARG A 52 0.21 5.80 10.97
N GLY A 53 1.15 4.88 10.89
CA GLY A 53 1.90 4.39 12.04
C GLY A 53 1.19 3.19 12.63
N ASP A 54 0.18 3.43 13.44
CA ASP A 54 -0.49 2.41 14.26
C ASP A 54 -2.02 2.43 14.09
N PRO A 55 -2.78 1.50 14.73
CA PRO A 55 -4.24 1.52 14.72
C PRO A 55 -4.90 2.83 15.23
N GLY A 56 -4.18 3.60 16.05
CA GLY A 56 -4.55 4.94 16.50
C GLY A 56 -4.37 6.03 15.44
N HIS A 57 -3.74 5.72 14.31
CA HIS A 57 -3.51 6.63 13.18
C HIS A 57 -2.78 7.92 13.57
N ALA A 58 -1.94 7.86 14.60
CA ALA A 58 -1.38 9.05 15.25
C ALA A 58 -0.29 9.73 14.43
N ARG A 59 0.29 9.04 13.43
CA ARG A 59 1.48 9.49 12.69
C ARG A 59 2.62 9.92 13.63
N TYR A 60 2.75 9.23 14.75
CA TYR A 60 3.65 9.56 15.85
C TYR A 60 4.19 8.29 16.48
N ILE A 61 5.49 8.27 16.77
CA ILE A 61 6.18 7.19 17.48
C ILE A 61 6.65 7.77 18.82
N ALA A 62 6.14 7.24 19.94
CA ALA A 62 6.42 7.78 21.27
C ALA A 62 7.90 7.68 21.67
N ASP A 63 8.54 6.55 21.35
CA ASP A 63 9.94 6.26 21.63
C ASP A 63 10.75 6.19 20.32
N GLY A 64 10.43 7.07 19.37
CA GLY A 64 11.05 7.08 18.04
C GLY A 64 12.52 7.50 18.07
N HIS A 65 13.25 7.16 17.00
CA HIS A 65 14.64 7.60 16.85
C HIS A 65 14.73 9.13 16.75
N GLU A 66 15.58 9.73 17.57
CA GLU A 66 15.91 11.15 17.48
C GLU A 66 16.96 11.35 16.39
N PHE A 67 16.76 12.35 15.53
CA PHE A 67 17.70 12.68 14.48
C PHE A 67 18.39 14.02 14.76
N GLU A 68 19.71 14.06 14.64
CA GLU A 68 20.45 15.33 14.72
C GLU A 68 20.23 16.14 13.44
N GLY A 69 19.63 17.32 13.59
CA GLY A 69 19.25 18.19 12.47
C GLY A 69 20.48 18.80 11.81
N GLY A 70 21.01 18.15 10.79
CA GLY A 70 22.13 18.65 9.99
C GLY A 70 22.99 17.58 9.32
N GLU A 71 22.87 16.31 9.76
CA GLU A 71 23.70 15.19 9.29
C GLU A 71 22.91 14.11 8.54
N LEU A 72 21.60 14.33 8.34
CA LEU A 72 20.77 13.38 7.62
C LEU A 72 21.03 13.44 6.12
N GLU A 73 21.65 12.37 5.63
CA GLU A 73 21.81 12.10 4.21
C GLU A 73 20.88 10.96 3.79
N ALA A 74 20.50 10.93 2.52
CA ALA A 74 19.73 9.82 1.99
C ALA A 74 20.56 8.53 2.03
N ALA A 75 20.09 7.52 2.77
CA ALA A 75 20.73 6.19 2.80
C ALA A 75 20.58 5.47 1.44
N TRP A 76 19.38 5.53 0.85
CA TRP A 76 19.07 5.01 -0.47
C TRP A 76 17.79 5.69 -1.02
N SER A 77 17.53 5.52 -2.31
CA SER A 77 16.30 5.98 -2.96
C SER A 77 15.80 4.96 -3.99
N VAL A 78 14.49 5.00 -4.25
CA VAL A 78 13.83 4.15 -5.24
C VAL A 78 12.99 5.01 -6.17
N GLU A 79 13.10 4.77 -7.47
CA GLU A 79 12.27 5.47 -8.47
C GLU A 79 10.92 4.78 -8.63
N GLY A 80 9.89 5.55 -9.00
CA GLY A 80 8.54 5.03 -9.25
C GLY A 80 7.72 4.73 -7.99
N ALA A 81 8.21 5.09 -6.80
CA ALA A 81 7.36 5.14 -5.61
C ALA A 81 6.26 6.19 -5.80
N GLY A 82 5.02 5.81 -5.53
CA GLY A 82 3.88 6.71 -5.58
C GLY A 82 3.93 7.75 -4.44
N THR A 83 2.95 8.66 -4.43
CA THR A 83 2.83 9.71 -3.39
C THR A 83 2.17 9.22 -2.10
N GLY A 84 1.90 7.92 -2.00
CA GLY A 84 1.25 7.32 -0.84
C GLY A 84 2.20 7.17 0.36
N THR A 85 1.63 6.97 1.54
CA THR A 85 2.41 6.68 2.76
C THR A 85 2.79 5.20 2.78
N VAL A 86 4.04 4.93 3.13
CA VAL A 86 4.61 3.59 3.26
C VAL A 86 4.18 2.91 4.56
N ALA A 87 4.33 1.58 4.59
CA ALA A 87 4.30 0.77 5.82
C ALA A 87 5.61 -0.01 5.95
N VAL A 88 6.06 -0.26 7.18
CA VAL A 88 7.27 -1.02 7.46
C VAL A 88 6.96 -2.12 8.47
N ALA A 89 7.23 -3.37 8.10
CA ALA A 89 7.04 -4.55 8.95
C ALA A 89 8.06 -5.63 8.57
N ASP A 90 8.58 -6.40 9.55
CA ASP A 90 9.63 -7.42 9.35
C ASP A 90 10.83 -6.99 8.50
N GLY A 91 11.33 -5.77 8.69
CA GLY A 91 12.44 -5.28 7.86
C GLY A 91 12.08 -5.14 6.38
N THR A 92 10.80 -5.09 6.04
CA THR A 92 10.30 -4.87 4.68
C THR A 92 9.53 -3.55 4.63
N VAL A 93 9.84 -2.71 3.65
CA VAL A 93 9.13 -1.47 3.32
C VAL A 93 8.13 -1.76 2.21
N TYR A 94 6.85 -1.51 2.48
CA TYR A 94 5.77 -1.61 1.53
C TYR A 94 5.40 -0.22 1.02
N THR A 95 5.56 0.02 -0.28
CA THR A 95 5.26 1.30 -0.91
C THR A 95 4.24 1.18 -2.03
N PRO A 96 3.19 2.01 -2.04
CA PRO A 96 2.22 2.02 -3.13
C PRO A 96 2.81 2.67 -4.39
N THR A 97 2.45 2.12 -5.54
CA THR A 97 2.72 2.65 -6.88
C THR A 97 1.39 2.83 -7.62
N ASP A 98 1.42 3.42 -8.82
CA ASP A 98 0.22 3.54 -9.65
C ASP A 98 -0.38 2.18 -10.06
N ASP A 99 0.45 1.13 -10.11
CA ASP A 99 0.08 -0.21 -10.56
C ASP A 99 -0.09 -1.23 -9.42
N GLY A 100 0.21 -0.87 -8.17
CA GLY A 100 0.07 -1.79 -7.04
C GLY A 100 0.91 -1.44 -5.80
N VAL A 101 1.49 -2.45 -5.17
CA VAL A 101 2.36 -2.33 -4.00
C VAL A 101 3.64 -3.10 -4.28
N VAL A 102 4.79 -2.50 -3.96
CA VAL A 102 6.09 -3.18 -4.01
C VAL A 102 6.64 -3.34 -2.60
N ALA A 103 7.34 -4.45 -2.37
CA ALA A 103 8.02 -4.79 -1.12
C ALA A 103 9.53 -4.64 -1.29
N LEU A 104 10.18 -3.86 -0.43
CA LEU A 104 11.61 -3.55 -0.46
C LEU A 104 12.26 -4.01 0.84
N ASP A 105 13.45 -4.60 0.77
CA ASP A 105 14.23 -4.91 1.95
C ASP A 105 14.78 -3.62 2.59
N ALA A 106 14.55 -3.44 3.89
CA ALA A 106 14.91 -2.23 4.62
C ALA A 106 16.40 -2.14 4.98
N THR A 107 17.18 -3.21 4.77
CA THR A 107 18.62 -3.29 5.10
C THR A 107 19.55 -3.05 3.92
N ASN A 108 19.00 -2.60 2.78
CA ASN A 108 19.75 -2.24 1.57
C ASN A 108 20.88 -1.24 1.81
#